data_AF-R5M0K8-F1
#
_entry.id   AF-R5M0K8-F1
#
_cell.length_a   1.000
_cell.length_b   1.000
_cell.length_c   1.000
_cell.angle_alpha   90.00
_cell.angle_beta   90.00
_cell.angle_gamma   90.00
#
_symmetry.space_group_name_H-M   'P 1'
#
loop_
_entity.id
_entity.type
_entity.pdbx_description
1 polymer ?
#
loop_
_entity_poly.entity_id
_entity_poly.type
_entity_poly.pdbx_seq_one_letter_code
_entity_poly.pdbx_strand_id
1 'polypeptide(L)'
;MKKLLIILSIIVLALTITKKENVVVPTNSIRFRVIANSNTEHDQDVKKTLVKNLYSEIRHINTYSKDISSSRKIIQENIHNFDKVIEKTIENESYNNTYNINYGTNHFPEKEYKGVIYQEGDYESLVITLGDGLGDNFWCVLFPPLCLLEAEDTETDEVEYTSFIKEIIDKYF
;
A
#
# COMPACT_ATOMS: atom_id res chain seq x y z
N MET A 1 -49.90 21.64 4.45
CA MET A 1 -48.67 22.44 4.60
C MET A 1 -47.66 21.79 5.56
N LYS A 2 -47.97 21.57 6.85
CA LYS A 2 -47.04 20.96 7.82
C LYS A 2 -46.50 19.58 7.43
N LYS A 3 -47.36 18.69 6.91
CA LYS A 3 -46.94 17.35 6.42
C LYS A 3 -46.00 17.40 5.21
N LEU A 4 -46.18 18.39 4.33
CA LEU A 4 -45.34 18.59 3.14
C LEU A 4 -43.95 19.10 3.54
N LEU A 5 -43.88 19.99 4.55
CA LEU A 5 -42.62 20.48 5.12
C LEU A 5 -41.81 19.36 5.82
N ILE A 6 -42.48 18.44 6.52
CA ILE A 6 -41.82 17.29 7.17
C ILE A 6 -41.28 16.31 6.12
N ILE A 7 -42.04 16.03 5.05
CA ILE A 7 -41.57 15.17 3.96
C ILE A 7 -40.37 15.82 3.26
N LEU A 8 -40.42 17.13 3.02
CA LEU A 8 -39.30 17.86 2.42
C LEU A 8 -38.07 17.86 3.33
N SER A 9 -38.22 17.99 4.66
CA SER A 9 -37.08 17.92 5.58
C SER A 9 -36.47 16.53 5.65
N ILE A 10 -37.28 15.46 5.59
CA ILE A 10 -36.79 14.07 5.54
C ILE A 10 -36.06 13.80 4.23
N ILE A 11 -36.55 14.32 3.10
CA ILE A 11 -35.88 14.20 1.80
C ILE A 11 -34.55 14.96 1.80
N VAL A 12 -34.51 16.19 2.32
CA VAL A 12 -33.26 16.95 2.45
C VAL A 12 -32.27 16.24 3.36
N LEU A 13 -32.72 15.70 4.50
CA LEU A 13 -31.88 14.92 5.41
C LEU A 13 -31.36 13.63 4.74
N ALA A 14 -32.21 12.91 3.99
CA ALA A 14 -31.82 11.72 3.24
C ALA A 14 -30.81 12.03 2.13
N LEU A 15 -30.96 13.17 1.45
CA LEU A 15 -30.00 13.63 0.42
C LEU A 15 -28.66 14.01 1.04
N THR A 16 -28.62 14.57 2.26
CA THR A 16 -27.35 14.88 2.96
C THR A 16 -26.57 13.66 3.45
N ILE A 17 -27.22 12.49 3.58
CA ILE A 17 -26.57 11.26 4.10
C ILE A 17 -25.68 10.56 3.06
N THR A 18 -25.65 11.02 1.79
CA THR A 18 -24.99 10.28 0.70
C THR A 18 -23.61 10.78 0.31
N LYS A 19 -23.01 11.73 1.04
CA LYS A 19 -21.62 12.15 0.73
C LYS A 19 -20.62 11.16 1.33
N LYS A 20 -20.19 10.20 0.53
CA LYS A 20 -19.07 9.31 0.85
C LYS A 20 -17.80 10.17 0.97
N GLU A 21 -17.27 10.32 2.18
CA GLU A 21 -15.96 10.93 2.39
C GLU A 21 -14.90 9.89 2.10
N ASN A 22 -14.08 10.14 1.07
CA ASN A 22 -12.92 9.31 0.80
C ASN A 22 -11.80 9.64 1.79
N VAL A 23 -11.13 8.61 2.29
CA VAL A 23 -9.95 8.77 3.14
C VAL A 23 -8.74 9.01 2.24
N VAL A 24 -7.92 10.01 2.54
CA VAL A 24 -6.72 10.33 1.75
C VAL A 24 -5.48 9.97 2.53
N VAL A 25 -4.59 9.17 1.93
CA VAL A 25 -3.31 8.84 2.55
C VAL A 25 -2.42 10.08 2.58
N PRO A 26 -1.85 10.44 3.75
CA PRO A 26 -0.99 11.61 3.87
C PRO A 26 0.24 11.57 2.96
N THR A 27 0.64 12.75 2.49
CA THR A 27 1.80 12.87 1.58
C THR A 27 3.13 12.56 2.27
N ASN A 28 3.22 12.81 3.58
CA ASN A 28 4.37 12.44 4.41
C ASN A 28 4.32 10.94 4.76
N SER A 29 4.48 10.09 3.75
CA SER A 29 4.46 8.64 3.87
C SER A 29 5.70 7.99 3.24
N ILE A 30 6.02 6.78 3.68
CA ILE A 30 7.03 5.93 3.05
C ILE A 30 6.29 4.81 2.32
N ARG A 31 6.41 4.77 0.98
CA ARG A 31 5.71 3.78 0.14
C ARG A 31 6.58 2.55 -0.12
N PHE A 32 5.94 1.45 -0.48
CA PHE A 32 6.61 0.23 -0.92
C PHE A 32 6.01 -0.24 -2.24
N ARG A 33 6.86 -0.75 -3.12
CA ARG A 33 6.47 -1.17 -4.45
C ARG A 33 7.30 -2.36 -4.92
N VAL A 34 6.64 -3.36 -5.49
CA VAL A 34 7.26 -4.43 -6.27
C VAL A 34 6.72 -4.39 -7.70
N ILE A 35 7.58 -4.30 -8.70
CA ILE A 35 7.23 -4.28 -10.12
C ILE A 35 7.69 -5.61 -10.74
N ALA A 36 6.76 -6.31 -11.41
CA ALA A 36 7.11 -7.53 -12.14
C ALA A 36 7.88 -7.20 -13.43
N ASN A 37 8.65 -8.17 -13.93
CA ASN A 37 9.34 -8.03 -15.21
C ASN A 37 8.38 -7.84 -16.39
N SER A 38 7.30 -8.60 -16.44
CA SER A 38 6.24 -8.48 -17.46
C SER A 38 4.88 -8.95 -16.92
N ASN A 39 3.86 -8.98 -17.79
CA ASN A 39 2.52 -9.48 -17.49
C ASN A 39 2.29 -10.95 -17.85
N THR A 40 3.36 -11.72 -18.08
CA THR A 40 3.23 -13.18 -18.15
C THR A 40 2.77 -13.75 -16.81
N GLU A 41 2.03 -14.86 -16.83
CA GLU A 41 1.56 -15.52 -15.61
C GLU A 41 2.71 -15.83 -14.64
N HIS A 42 3.82 -16.36 -15.17
CA HIS A 42 5.01 -16.63 -14.39
C HIS A 42 5.60 -15.38 -13.71
N ASP A 43 5.81 -14.27 -14.44
CA ASP A 43 6.35 -13.05 -13.84
C ASP A 43 5.43 -12.47 -12.75
N GLN A 44 4.11 -12.57 -12.96
CA GLN A 44 3.13 -12.11 -11.98
C GLN A 44 3.11 -12.99 -10.73
N ASP A 45 3.26 -14.30 -10.88
CA ASP A 45 3.31 -15.24 -9.76
C ASP A 45 4.61 -15.12 -8.97
N VAL A 46 5.75 -14.93 -9.63
CA VAL A 46 7.03 -14.63 -8.95
C VAL A 46 6.90 -13.35 -8.13
N LYS A 47 6.31 -12.28 -8.67
CA LYS A 47 6.04 -11.05 -7.90
C LYS A 47 5.15 -11.33 -6.68
N LYS A 48 4.05 -12.07 -6.82
CA LYS A 48 3.14 -12.39 -5.71
C LYS A 48 3.86 -13.20 -4.62
N THR A 49 4.64 -14.21 -5.01
CA THR A 49 5.45 -15.01 -4.09
C THR A 49 6.47 -14.14 -3.38
N LEU A 50 7.15 -13.25 -4.09
CA LEU A 50 8.11 -12.32 -3.50
C LEU A 50 7.46 -11.39 -2.47
N VAL A 51 6.34 -10.77 -2.82
CA VAL A 51 5.57 -9.91 -1.92
C VAL A 51 5.23 -10.66 -0.63
N LYS A 52 4.71 -11.89 -0.76
CA LYS A 52 4.40 -12.76 0.39
C LYS A 52 5.63 -13.08 1.25
N ASN A 53 6.77 -13.40 0.62
CA ASN A 53 8.01 -13.71 1.34
C ASN A 53 8.57 -12.49 2.10
N LEU A 54 8.33 -11.28 1.59
CA LEU A 54 8.74 -10.02 2.24
C LEU A 54 7.86 -9.62 3.43
N TYR A 55 6.75 -10.32 3.69
CA TYR A 55 5.85 -9.99 4.81
C TYR A 55 6.52 -10.03 6.18
N SER A 56 7.53 -10.88 6.37
CA SER A 56 8.30 -10.91 7.61
C SER A 56 9.06 -9.60 7.84
N GLU A 57 9.74 -9.09 6.80
CA GLU A 57 10.50 -7.85 6.86
C GLU A 57 9.58 -6.63 6.99
N ILE A 58 8.45 -6.62 6.26
CA ILE A 58 7.42 -5.58 6.38
C ILE A 58 6.83 -5.56 7.80
N ARG A 59 6.52 -6.73 8.38
CA ARG A 59 6.01 -6.84 9.75
C ARG A 59 7.05 -6.38 10.77
N HIS A 60 8.33 -6.66 10.55
CA HIS A 60 9.42 -6.14 11.38
C HIS A 60 9.43 -4.61 11.37
N ILE A 61 9.41 -3.98 10.19
CA ILE A 61 9.32 -2.51 10.06
C ILE A 61 8.11 -1.98 10.81
N ASN A 62 6.92 -2.54 10.58
CA ASN A 62 5.67 -2.05 11.17
C ASN A 62 5.64 -2.19 12.70
N THR A 63 6.22 -3.26 13.25
CA THR A 63 6.20 -3.52 14.70
C THR A 63 7.06 -2.53 15.47
N TYR A 64 8.19 -2.11 14.89
CA TYR A 64 9.17 -1.27 15.57
C TYR A 64 9.14 0.21 15.16
N SER A 65 8.44 0.54 14.07
CA SER A 65 8.20 1.92 13.64
C SER A 65 7.22 2.63 14.57
N LYS A 66 7.66 3.74 15.18
CA LYS A 66 6.83 4.60 16.03
C LYS A 66 6.44 5.90 15.33
N ASP A 67 7.31 6.36 14.45
CA ASP A 67 7.21 7.58 13.66
C ASP A 67 8.02 7.42 12.37
N ILE A 68 7.88 8.36 11.44
CA ILE A 68 8.55 8.30 10.14
C ILE A 68 10.08 8.23 10.26
N SER A 69 10.68 8.87 11.27
CA SER A 69 12.13 8.87 11.45
C SER A 69 12.63 7.49 11.86
N SER A 70 11.94 6.85 12.80
CA SER A 70 12.23 5.47 13.19
C SER A 70 12.03 4.48 12.04
N SER A 71 10.99 4.68 11.20
CA SER A 71 10.77 3.85 10.00
C SER A 71 11.93 3.93 9.02
N ARG A 72 12.42 5.15 8.71
CA ARG A 72 13.61 5.33 7.85
C ARG A 72 14.80 4.55 8.34
N LYS A 73 15.10 4.67 9.63
CA LYS A 73 16.23 3.98 10.26
C LYS A 73 16.08 2.46 10.13
N ILE A 74 14.91 1.91 10.47
CA ILE A 74 14.66 0.48 10.42
C ILE A 74 14.75 -0.05 8.98
N ILE A 75 14.21 0.69 8.00
CA ILE A 75 14.31 0.32 6.57
C ILE A 75 15.77 0.26 6.14
N GLN A 76 16.57 1.29 6.46
CA GLN A 76 17.98 1.34 6.09
C GLN A 76 18.79 0.22 6.76
N GLU A 77 18.53 -0.08 8.03
CA GLU A 77 19.21 -1.16 8.77
C GLU A 77 18.84 -2.56 8.23
N ASN A 78 17.64 -2.73 7.66
CA ASN A 78 17.12 -4.01 7.19
C ASN A 78 17.14 -4.18 5.66
N ILE A 79 17.63 -3.21 4.88
CA ILE A 79 17.60 -3.30 3.41
C ILE A 79 18.35 -4.53 2.88
N HIS A 80 19.40 -4.96 3.58
CA HIS A 80 20.13 -6.19 3.24
C HIS A 80 19.33 -7.47 3.50
N ASN A 81 18.34 -7.45 4.41
CA ASN A 81 17.44 -8.59 4.60
C ASN A 81 16.42 -8.69 3.46
N PHE A 82 15.93 -7.55 2.94
CA PHE A 82 15.11 -7.54 1.72
C PHE A 82 15.87 -8.18 0.56
N ASP A 83 17.12 -7.78 0.36
CA ASP A 83 18.01 -8.34 -0.68
C ASP A 83 18.10 -9.87 -0.58
N LYS A 84 18.43 -10.41 0.60
CA LYS A 84 18.47 -11.86 0.84
C LYS A 84 17.15 -12.58 0.54
N VAL A 85 16.02 -11.98 0.88
CA VAL A 85 14.70 -12.58 0.62
C VAL A 85 14.40 -12.58 -0.88
N ILE A 86 14.81 -11.53 -1.60
CA ILE A 86 14.66 -11.44 -3.06
C ILE A 86 15.54 -12.48 -3.74
N GLU A 87 16.83 -12.55 -3.42
CA GLU A 87 17.76 -13.55 -3.96
C GLU A 87 17.20 -14.96 -3.78
N LYS A 88 16.83 -15.31 -2.55
CA LYS A 88 16.27 -16.63 -2.24
C LYS A 88 14.97 -16.91 -3.00
N THR A 89 14.11 -15.91 -3.18
CA THR A 89 12.85 -16.10 -3.92
C THR A 89 13.13 -16.37 -5.39
N ILE A 90 14.00 -15.58 -6.01
CA ILE A 90 14.40 -15.70 -7.41
C ILE A 90 15.05 -17.07 -7.69
N GLU A 91 15.94 -17.52 -6.79
CA GLU A 91 16.56 -18.85 -6.87
C GLU A 91 15.52 -19.99 -6.83
N ASN A 92 14.58 -19.94 -5.88
CA ASN A 92 13.57 -21.00 -5.72
C ASN A 92 12.59 -21.07 -6.91
N GLU A 93 12.27 -19.92 -7.50
CA GLU A 93 11.38 -19.84 -8.67
C GLU A 93 12.11 -20.15 -9.99
N SER A 94 13.40 -20.49 -9.94
CA SER A 94 14.26 -20.66 -11.15
C SER A 94 14.18 -19.44 -12.07
N TYR A 95 14.11 -18.26 -11.47
CA TYR A 95 13.85 -17.00 -12.14
C TYR A 95 15.15 -16.41 -12.66
N ASN A 96 15.32 -16.34 -13.99
CA ASN A 96 16.61 -15.96 -14.61
C ASN A 96 16.76 -14.46 -14.87
N ASN A 97 15.81 -13.63 -14.43
CA ASN A 97 15.90 -12.19 -14.62
C ASN A 97 16.67 -11.53 -13.48
N THR A 98 17.28 -10.38 -13.78
CA THR A 98 17.91 -9.53 -12.76
C THR A 98 16.87 -8.87 -11.85
N TYR A 99 17.31 -8.23 -10.78
CA TYR A 99 16.45 -7.37 -9.98
C TYR A 99 17.20 -6.12 -9.52
N ASN A 100 16.45 -5.10 -9.12
CA ASN A 100 16.99 -3.90 -8.50
C ASN A 100 16.18 -3.52 -7.26
N ILE A 101 16.88 -3.01 -6.24
CA ILE A 101 16.28 -2.42 -5.05
C ILE A 101 16.66 -0.94 -5.04
N ASN A 102 15.67 -0.06 -4.96
CA ASN A 102 15.83 1.37 -4.85
C ASN A 102 15.11 1.88 -3.60
N TYR A 103 15.86 2.33 -2.60
CA TYR A 103 15.31 3.13 -1.51
C TYR A 103 15.64 4.60 -1.72
N GLY A 104 14.63 5.43 -1.91
CA GLY A 104 14.80 6.84 -2.26
C GLY A 104 13.50 7.51 -2.66
N THR A 105 13.58 8.57 -3.46
CA THR A 105 12.41 9.25 -4.00
C THR A 105 11.98 8.60 -5.31
N ASN A 106 10.74 8.12 -5.40
CA ASN A 106 10.19 7.53 -6.61
C ASN A 106 8.79 8.08 -6.90
N HIS A 107 8.46 8.15 -8.18
CA HIS A 107 7.15 8.59 -8.65
C HIS A 107 6.10 7.48 -8.52
N PHE A 108 4.92 7.85 -8.01
CA PHE A 108 3.73 7.03 -7.95
C PHE A 108 2.55 7.78 -8.59
N PRO A 109 1.82 7.17 -9.54
CA PRO A 109 0.55 7.69 -10.01
C PRO A 109 -0.54 7.59 -8.94
N GLU A 110 -1.63 8.32 -9.15
CA GLU A 110 -2.81 8.27 -8.31
C GLU A 110 -3.49 6.88 -8.36
N LYS A 111 -4.00 6.42 -7.22
CA LYS A 111 -4.78 5.19 -7.10
C LYS A 111 -5.92 5.38 -6.10
N GLU A 112 -7.13 5.00 -6.48
CA GLU A 112 -8.26 4.83 -5.57
C GLU A 112 -8.46 3.34 -5.30
N TYR A 113 -8.47 2.93 -4.03
CA TYR A 113 -8.66 1.55 -3.63
C TYR A 113 -9.55 1.49 -2.39
N LYS A 114 -10.69 0.78 -2.50
CA LYS A 114 -11.66 0.59 -1.42
C LYS A 114 -11.95 1.89 -0.62
N GLY A 115 -12.28 2.99 -1.31
CA GLY A 115 -12.65 4.26 -0.67
C GLY A 115 -11.46 5.09 -0.13
N VAL A 116 -10.23 4.62 -0.36
CA VAL A 116 -8.99 5.29 0.04
C VAL A 116 -8.25 5.81 -1.20
N ILE A 117 -7.83 7.07 -1.14
CA ILE A 117 -7.10 7.76 -2.21
C ILE A 117 -5.61 7.81 -1.84
N TYR A 118 -4.80 7.25 -2.73
CA TYR A 118 -3.35 7.38 -2.75
C TYR A 118 -2.99 8.40 -3.83
N GLN A 119 -2.65 9.62 -3.42
CA GLN A 119 -2.39 10.70 -4.36
C GLN A 119 -1.16 10.42 -5.24
N GLU A 120 -1.18 10.99 -6.44
CA GLU A 120 -0.02 11.09 -7.33
C GLU A 120 1.09 11.94 -6.70
N GLY A 121 2.33 11.57 -6.95
CA GLY A 121 3.49 12.38 -6.58
C GLY A 121 4.78 11.59 -6.43
N ASP A 122 5.80 12.31 -5.97
CA ASP A 122 7.10 11.73 -5.63
C ASP A 122 7.17 11.47 -4.13
N TYR A 123 7.45 10.21 -3.78
CA TYR A 123 7.44 9.74 -2.40
C TYR A 123 8.73 9.06 -2.02
N GLU A 124 9.12 9.23 -0.76
CA GLU A 124 10.10 8.35 -0.14
C GLU A 124 9.57 6.91 -0.19
N SER A 125 10.37 5.99 -0.72
CA SER A 125 9.86 4.67 -1.05
C SER A 125 10.97 3.63 -1.21
N LEU A 126 10.59 2.38 -0.91
CA LEU A 126 11.37 1.19 -1.23
C LEU A 126 10.72 0.52 -2.44
N VAL A 127 11.41 0.58 -3.58
CA VAL A 127 10.99 0.01 -4.86
C VAL A 127 11.86 -1.20 -5.20
N ILE A 128 11.22 -2.32 -5.46
CA ILE A 128 11.86 -3.53 -5.99
C ILE A 128 11.37 -3.70 -7.42
N THR A 129 12.30 -3.79 -8.37
CA THR A 129 11.99 -4.03 -9.78
C THR A 129 12.58 -5.37 -10.19
N LEU A 130 11.73 -6.27 -10.68
CA LEU A 130 12.15 -7.53 -11.29
C LEU A 130 12.37 -7.31 -12.79
N GLY A 131 13.49 -7.79 -13.31
CA GLY A 131 13.90 -7.66 -14.71
C GLY A 131 13.75 -6.24 -15.26
N ASP A 132 13.07 -6.11 -16.40
CA ASP A 132 12.86 -4.84 -17.09
C ASP A 132 11.75 -3.97 -16.47
N GLY A 133 11.00 -4.49 -15.49
CA GLY A 133 9.98 -3.74 -14.77
C GLY A 133 8.78 -3.29 -15.62
N LEU A 134 8.41 -4.08 -16.63
CA LEU A 134 7.33 -3.75 -17.58
C LEU A 134 5.96 -4.34 -17.17
N GLY A 135 5.92 -5.10 -16.09
CA GLY A 135 4.71 -5.76 -15.61
C GLY A 135 3.93 -4.95 -14.59
N ASP A 136 2.78 -5.49 -14.25
CA ASP A 136 1.91 -4.99 -13.21
C ASP A 136 2.65 -5.03 -11.88
N ASN A 137 2.27 -4.12 -11.01
CA ASN A 137 2.97 -3.86 -9.77
C ASN A 137 2.08 -4.11 -8.56
N PHE A 138 2.71 -4.22 -7.39
CA PHE A 138 2.06 -4.28 -6.08
C PHE A 138 2.61 -3.12 -5.27
N TRP A 139 1.75 -2.21 -4.81
CA TRP A 139 2.14 -1.09 -3.95
C TRP A 139 1.38 -1.11 -2.65
N CYS A 140 2.01 -0.59 -1.62
CA CYS A 140 1.41 -0.33 -0.32
C CYS A 140 2.18 0.80 0.39
N VAL A 141 1.79 1.10 1.64
CA VAL A 141 2.46 2.11 2.48
C VAL A 141 3.12 1.45 3.71
N LEU A 142 4.43 1.66 3.88
CA LEU A 142 5.21 1.20 5.04
C LEU A 142 5.07 2.13 6.24
N PHE A 143 4.98 3.45 5.99
CA PHE A 143 4.69 4.43 7.03
C PHE A 143 3.62 5.43 6.54
N PRO A 144 2.48 5.58 7.22
CA PRO A 144 2.03 4.73 8.33
C PRO A 144 1.88 3.26 7.89
N PRO A 145 1.87 2.28 8.82
CA PRO A 145 2.00 0.86 8.50
C PRO A 145 0.71 0.25 7.91
N LEU A 146 0.37 0.61 6.67
CA LEU A 146 -0.83 0.13 5.96
C LEU A 146 -0.58 -1.16 5.18
N CYS A 147 0.69 -1.51 4.92
CA CYS A 147 1.02 -2.58 3.99
C CYS A 147 0.47 -3.96 4.34
N LEU A 148 0.41 -4.33 5.63
CA LEU A 148 -0.13 -5.63 6.02
C LEU A 148 -1.64 -5.74 5.76
N LEU A 149 -2.37 -4.63 5.86
CA LEU A 149 -3.80 -4.60 5.52
C LEU A 149 -4.04 -4.79 4.02
N GLU A 150 -3.18 -4.21 3.19
CA GLU A 150 -3.26 -4.35 1.73
C GLU A 150 -2.81 -5.73 1.25
N ALA A 151 -1.86 -6.34 1.95
CA ALA A 151 -1.29 -7.65 1.68
C ALA A 151 -2.22 -8.83 2.00
N GLU A 152 -3.08 -8.69 3.00
CA GLU A 152 -3.96 -9.75 3.47
C GLU A 152 -5.21 -9.93 2.60
N ASP A 153 -5.44 -9.02 1.63
CA ASP A 153 -6.50 -9.08 0.60
C ASP A 153 -7.82 -9.62 1.16
N THR A 154 -8.16 -9.17 2.37
CA THR A 154 -9.27 -9.74 3.12
C THR A 154 -10.57 -9.41 2.41
N GLU A 155 -11.55 -10.33 2.47
CA GLU A 155 -12.95 -10.08 2.07
C GLU A 155 -13.63 -8.98 2.92
N THR A 156 -12.85 -8.12 3.58
CA THR A 156 -13.29 -6.89 4.21
C THR A 156 -13.96 -6.02 3.18
N ASP A 157 -15.17 -5.60 3.51
CA ASP A 157 -15.88 -4.64 2.68
C ASP A 157 -15.18 -3.27 2.70
N GLU A 158 -15.59 -2.43 1.78
CA GLU A 158 -15.01 -1.10 1.61
C GLU A 158 -15.10 -0.23 2.87
N VAL A 159 -16.19 -0.37 3.65
CA VAL A 159 -16.45 0.44 4.83
C VAL A 159 -15.48 0.06 5.95
N GLU A 160 -15.33 -1.25 6.19
CA GLU A 160 -14.40 -1.79 7.18
C GLU A 160 -12.94 -1.42 6.83
N TYR A 161 -12.55 -1.60 5.56
CA TYR A 161 -11.22 -1.22 5.09
C TYR A 161 -10.94 0.27 5.32
N THR A 162 -11.85 1.14 4.87
CA THR A 162 -11.70 2.60 5.02
C THR A 162 -11.61 3.00 6.50
N SER A 163 -12.38 2.36 7.38
CA SER A 163 -12.36 2.60 8.82
C SER A 163 -10.99 2.28 9.43
N PHE A 164 -10.42 1.10 9.13
CA PHE A 164 -9.11 0.72 9.65
C PHE A 164 -7.99 1.65 9.17
N ILE A 165 -8.01 2.04 7.89
CA ILE A 165 -7.03 2.98 7.35
C ILE A 165 -7.15 4.34 8.05
N LYS A 166 -8.37 4.83 8.28
CA LYS A 166 -8.61 6.08 8.99
C LYS A 166 -8.06 6.05 10.41
N GLU A 167 -8.35 5.00 11.18
CA GLU A 167 -7.84 4.83 12.54
C GLU A 167 -6.31 4.84 12.60
N ILE A 168 -5.65 4.21 11.61
CA ILE A 168 -4.19 4.23 11.53
C ILE A 168 -3.70 5.64 11.19
N ILE A 169 -4.31 6.34 10.23
CA ILE A 169 -3.90 7.71 9.89
C ILE A 169 -4.02 8.63 11.11
N ASP A 170 -5.18 8.64 11.78
CA ASP A 170 -5.45 9.49 12.96
C ASP A 170 -4.50 9.20 14.13
N LYS A 171 -3.87 8.02 14.17
CA LYS A 171 -2.87 7.66 15.18
C LYS A 171 -1.50 8.31 14.90
N TYR A 172 -1.13 8.51 13.64
CA TYR A 172 0.21 8.97 13.24
C TYR A 172 0.26 10.45 12.80
N PHE A 173 -0.90 11.08 12.57
CA PHE A 173 -1.04 12.46 12.11
C PHE A 173 -2.05 13.22 12.97
#